data_AF-A0A7Y3AGQ2-F1
#
_entry.id   AF-A0A7Y3AGQ2-F1
#
_cell.length_a   1.000
_cell.length_b   1.000
_cell.length_c   1.000
_cell.angle_alpha   90.00
_cell.angle_beta   90.00
_cell.angle_gamma   90.00
#
_symmetry.space_group_name_H-M   'P 1'
#
loop_
_entity.id
_entity.type
_entity.pdbx_description
1 polymer ?
#
loop_
_entity_poly.entity_id
_entity_poly.type
_entity_poly.pdbx_seq_one_letter_code
_entity_poly.pdbx_strand_id
1 'polypeptide(L)'
;MFSIFLSSGFFLGWSLGANDASNVFGTAVGSRMIRFRTAAIYCAIFVILGSVISGAGASHTLGKLGAVNAVAGAFLVAFSAALSVYLMTLARFPVSTSQAIVGAIIGWNLFSGSVTDLGALSKIVSTWIFCPLISASFAIILYKTTTIFLSKFKIRMFRLDVLTRYSLLLAGIFGSYALGANNIANVMGVFVPVAPFHSITFLSISLSPAQQLFFLGGVAIAVGVFTYSKRVMMTVGTGIFQLNPVAAAVVVWSHSGVLFIFSSQTLESWLLAFNLPTIPLVPVSSSQAIVGAVIGIGLLKGGKGIRWKTVAGITSSWVTTPIIAMLVCFISLFFLQNVFQQKTFKPIEYSLTQAAMDRLARLELPHEQLKPIMWETYPNSMKFTRAVSDLVTFNKEELQKVRETAELFEVGISADILEIIDASRYSGAQAQALTKLDGRTFQHKWEIRDALAELSVEFKYKADDKKWNTHLNEIFQHLYSQLEK
;
A
#
# COMPACT_ATOMS: atom_id res chain seq x y z
N MET A 1 -8.38 -23.37 4.08
CA MET A 1 -7.84 -23.09 2.73
C MET A 1 -7.22 -21.69 2.63
N PHE A 2 -7.86 -20.62 3.14
CA PHE A 2 -7.33 -19.25 3.12
C PHE A 2 -5.90 -19.11 3.70
N SER A 3 -5.56 -19.85 4.76
CA SER A 3 -4.22 -19.83 5.38
C SER A 3 -3.09 -20.23 4.42
N ILE A 4 -3.36 -21.11 3.44
CA ILE A 4 -2.38 -21.48 2.41
C ILE A 4 -2.14 -20.28 1.48
N PHE A 5 -3.19 -19.55 1.11
CA PHE A 5 -3.06 -18.37 0.26
C PHE A 5 -2.41 -17.17 0.99
N LEU A 6 -2.53 -17.08 2.31
CA LEU A 6 -1.76 -16.09 3.10
C LEU A 6 -0.26 -16.41 3.17
N SER A 7 0.16 -17.64 2.85
CA SER A 7 1.58 -18.03 2.95
C SER A 7 2.50 -17.18 2.09
N SER A 8 2.04 -16.69 0.93
CA SER A 8 2.84 -15.78 0.10
C SER A 8 2.95 -14.38 0.70
N GLY A 9 1.91 -13.90 1.38
CA GLY A 9 1.97 -12.70 2.20
C GLY A 9 2.98 -12.86 3.35
N PHE A 10 2.97 -14.01 4.04
CA PHE A 10 3.98 -14.29 5.08
C PHE A 10 5.39 -14.41 4.51
N PHE A 11 5.55 -15.01 3.34
CA PHE A 11 6.85 -15.09 2.66
C PHE A 11 7.35 -13.70 2.28
N LEU A 12 6.49 -12.84 1.73
CA LEU A 12 6.81 -11.45 1.41
C LEU A 12 7.18 -10.66 2.66
N GLY A 13 6.41 -10.80 3.75
CA GLY A 13 6.68 -10.17 5.03
C GLY A 13 8.01 -10.61 5.63
N TRP A 14 8.28 -11.92 5.64
CA TRP A 14 9.55 -12.48 6.07
C TRP A 14 10.72 -11.95 5.24
N SER A 15 10.60 -11.94 3.91
CA SER A 15 11.64 -11.41 3.01
C SER A 15 11.89 -9.93 3.25
N LEU A 16 10.83 -9.16 3.54
CA LEU A 16 10.91 -7.75 3.87
C LEU A 16 11.65 -7.53 5.19
N GLY A 17 11.31 -8.28 6.24
CA GLY A 17 12.00 -8.20 7.53
C GLY A 17 13.47 -8.63 7.46
N ALA A 18 13.77 -9.63 6.64
CA ALA A 18 15.13 -10.07 6.37
C ALA A 18 15.99 -8.98 5.71
N ASN A 19 15.41 -8.18 4.82
CA ASN A 19 16.12 -7.18 4.02
C ASN A 19 16.08 -5.78 4.66
N ASP A 20 14.89 -5.23 4.89
CA ASP A 20 14.68 -3.83 5.23
C ASP A 20 14.99 -3.50 6.69
N ALA A 21 15.10 -4.49 7.58
CA ALA A 21 15.57 -4.23 8.95
C ALA A 21 16.99 -3.65 8.97
N SER A 22 17.79 -3.99 7.96
CA SER A 22 19.12 -3.43 7.75
C SER A 22 19.12 -1.96 7.40
N ASN A 23 18.03 -1.45 6.82
CA ASN A 23 17.89 -0.02 6.57
C ASN A 23 17.83 0.75 7.90
N VAL A 24 17.05 0.25 8.85
CA VAL A 24 16.81 0.96 10.10
C VAL A 24 17.93 0.77 11.13
N PHE A 25 18.43 -0.46 11.28
CA PHE A 25 19.42 -0.80 12.31
C PHE A 25 20.79 -1.23 11.77
N GLY A 26 20.95 -1.41 10.47
CA GLY A 26 22.18 -1.96 9.88
C GLY A 26 23.41 -1.14 10.19
N THR A 27 23.33 0.19 10.08
CA THR A 27 24.46 1.07 10.42
C THR A 27 24.82 1.02 11.91
N ALA A 28 23.84 0.91 12.81
CA ALA A 28 24.04 0.82 14.25
C ALA A 28 24.64 -0.53 14.69
N VAL A 29 24.23 -1.63 14.04
CA VAL A 29 24.74 -2.98 14.30
C VAL A 29 26.12 -3.18 13.66
N GLY A 30 26.30 -2.75 12.41
CA GLY A 30 27.57 -2.84 11.68
C GLY A 30 28.70 -2.03 12.32
N SER A 31 28.37 -0.86 12.89
CA SER A 31 29.33 -0.04 13.67
C SER A 31 29.58 -0.56 15.10
N ARG A 32 28.94 -1.67 15.50
CA ARG A 32 29.00 -2.23 16.87
C ARG A 32 28.52 -1.27 17.96
N MET A 33 27.74 -0.25 17.61
CA MET A 33 27.14 0.67 18.57
C MET A 33 25.96 0.04 19.30
N ILE A 34 25.22 -0.81 18.60
CA ILE A 34 24.08 -1.56 19.12
C ILE A 34 24.30 -3.05 18.84
N ARG A 35 23.99 -3.91 19.81
CA ARG A 35 24.03 -5.37 19.63
C ARG A 35 22.87 -5.81 18.74
N PHE A 36 23.11 -6.78 17.85
CA PHE A 36 22.08 -7.33 16.97
C PHE A 36 20.81 -7.77 17.72
N ARG A 37 20.93 -8.47 18.85
CA ARG A 37 19.76 -8.93 19.62
C ARG A 37 18.88 -7.76 20.07
N THR A 38 19.48 -6.68 20.54
CA THR A 38 18.77 -5.46 20.95
C THR A 38 18.06 -4.83 19.76
N ALA A 39 18.78 -4.64 18.64
CA ALA A 39 18.20 -4.11 17.41
C ALA A 39 17.01 -4.96 16.91
N ALA A 40 17.14 -6.29 16.89
CA ALA A 40 16.10 -7.19 16.43
C ALA A 40 14.83 -7.13 17.31
N ILE A 41 14.97 -7.08 18.64
CA ILE A 41 13.84 -6.97 19.57
C ILE A 41 13.06 -5.67 19.36
N TYR A 42 13.76 -4.52 19.36
CA TYR A 42 13.11 -3.24 19.15
C TYR A 42 12.49 -3.15 17.74
N CYS A 43 13.20 -3.64 16.72
CA CYS A 43 12.67 -3.65 15.36
C CYS A 43 11.38 -4.46 15.25
N ALA A 44 11.36 -5.69 15.79
CA ALA A 44 10.18 -6.55 15.78
C ALA A 44 8.96 -5.90 16.45
N ILE A 45 9.13 -5.36 17.66
CA ILE A 45 8.03 -4.73 18.42
C ILE A 45 7.47 -3.54 17.64
N PHE A 46 8.33 -2.62 17.22
CA PHE A 46 7.88 -1.37 16.62
C PHE A 46 7.38 -1.54 15.18
N VAL A 47 7.92 -2.49 14.41
CA VAL A 47 7.36 -2.85 13.10
C VAL A 47 5.93 -3.38 13.24
N ILE A 48 5.67 -4.27 14.21
CA ILE A 48 4.31 -4.78 14.45
C ILE A 48 3.37 -3.63 14.84
N LEU A 49 3.79 -2.76 15.77
CA LEU A 49 2.99 -1.60 16.18
C LEU A 49 2.69 -0.67 15.00
N GLY A 50 3.69 -0.31 14.20
CA GLY A 50 3.51 0.54 13.02
C GLY A 50 2.58 -0.09 11.99
N SER A 51 2.70 -1.41 11.77
CA SER A 51 1.86 -2.16 10.84
C SER A 51 0.38 -2.10 11.24
N VAL A 52 0.07 -2.34 12.51
CA VAL A 52 -1.32 -2.40 13.00
C VAL A 52 -1.93 -1.01 13.16
N ILE A 53 -1.18 -0.04 13.67
CA ILE A 53 -1.70 1.29 14.03
C ILE A 53 -1.81 2.21 12.80
N SER A 54 -0.81 2.20 11.92
CA SER A 54 -0.71 3.17 10.81
C SER A 54 -0.63 2.55 9.42
N GLY A 55 -0.82 1.23 9.29
CA GLY A 55 -0.71 0.51 8.02
C GLY A 55 -1.82 0.76 7.00
N ALA A 56 -3.00 1.23 7.45
CA ALA A 56 -4.19 1.33 6.61
C ALA A 56 -4.02 2.32 5.44
N GLY A 57 -3.35 3.45 5.69
CA GLY A 57 -3.21 4.54 4.71
C GLY A 57 -2.61 4.09 3.37
N ALA A 58 -1.43 3.48 3.44
CA ALA A 58 -0.72 3.00 2.25
C ALA A 58 -1.47 1.85 1.54
N SER A 59 -2.27 1.06 2.27
CA SER A 59 -3.01 -0.07 1.71
C SER A 59 -4.11 0.36 0.76
N HIS A 60 -4.79 1.49 1.01
CA HIS A 60 -5.85 1.98 0.14
C HIS A 60 -5.32 2.36 -1.25
N THR A 61 -4.17 3.03 -1.32
CA THR A 61 -3.56 3.40 -2.61
C THR A 61 -3.15 2.18 -3.41
N LEU A 62 -2.60 1.15 -2.76
CA LEU A 62 -2.22 -0.09 -3.42
C LEU A 62 -3.45 -0.87 -3.92
N GLY A 63 -4.54 -0.89 -3.14
CA GLY A 63 -5.81 -1.50 -3.55
C GLY A 63 -6.48 -0.81 -4.74
N LYS A 64 -6.32 0.52 -4.88
CA LYS A 64 -6.80 1.26 -6.06
C LYS A 64 -6.01 0.94 -7.33
N LEU A 65 -4.72 0.60 -7.20
CA LEU A 65 -3.88 0.28 -8.36
C LEU A 65 -4.36 -0.98 -9.09
N GLY A 66 -4.82 -1.98 -8.33
CA GLY A 66 -5.44 -3.18 -8.86
C GLY A 66 -6.39 -3.78 -7.82
N ALA A 67 -7.67 -3.83 -8.18
CA ALA A 67 -8.73 -4.39 -7.35
C ALA A 67 -8.69 -5.92 -7.39
N VAL A 68 -7.61 -6.51 -6.85
CA VAL A 68 -7.42 -7.96 -6.80
C VAL A 68 -8.58 -8.58 -6.02
N ASN A 69 -9.46 -9.27 -6.74
CA ASN A 69 -10.79 -9.68 -6.25
C ASN A 69 -10.92 -11.19 -6.03
N ALA A 70 -9.82 -11.94 -6.14
CA ALA A 70 -9.78 -13.36 -5.86
C ALA A 70 -8.56 -13.74 -5.01
N VAL A 71 -8.78 -14.68 -4.09
CA VAL A 71 -7.78 -15.13 -3.12
C VAL A 71 -6.55 -15.74 -3.80
N ALA A 72 -6.73 -16.55 -4.85
CA ALA A 72 -5.61 -17.13 -5.60
C ALA A 72 -4.82 -16.08 -6.39
N GLY A 73 -5.50 -15.03 -6.89
CA GLY A 73 -4.85 -13.86 -7.50
C GLY A 73 -4.00 -13.10 -6.49
N ALA A 74 -4.55 -12.81 -5.30
CA ALA A 74 -3.83 -12.13 -4.22
C ALA A 74 -2.59 -12.92 -3.77
N PHE A 75 -2.74 -14.25 -3.62
CA PHE A 75 -1.61 -15.14 -3.34
C PHE A 75 -0.51 -14.98 -4.37
N LEU A 76 -0.85 -15.04 -5.66
CA LEU A 76 0.15 -15.07 -6.70
C LEU A 76 0.81 -13.72 -6.94
N VAL A 77 0.08 -12.61 -6.76
CA VAL A 77 0.64 -11.25 -6.76
C VAL A 77 1.69 -11.12 -5.65
N ALA A 78 1.34 -11.47 -4.41
CA ALA A 78 2.29 -11.43 -3.29
C ALA A 78 3.46 -12.40 -3.48
N PHE A 79 3.21 -13.61 -4.00
CA PHE A 79 4.24 -14.61 -4.26
C PHE A 79 5.23 -14.14 -5.32
N SER A 80 4.75 -13.56 -6.42
CA SER A 80 5.58 -13.07 -7.52
C SER A 80 6.46 -11.91 -7.07
N ALA A 81 5.91 -11.01 -6.26
CA ALA A 81 6.68 -9.94 -5.63
C ALA A 81 7.77 -10.52 -4.69
N ALA A 82 7.40 -11.45 -3.82
CA ALA A 82 8.33 -12.08 -2.87
C ALA A 82 9.45 -12.85 -3.56
N LEU A 83 9.10 -13.66 -4.56
CA LEU A 83 10.05 -14.43 -5.36
C LEU A 83 11.01 -13.49 -6.11
N SER A 84 10.50 -12.42 -6.72
CA SER A 84 11.34 -11.44 -7.42
C SER A 84 12.32 -10.75 -6.47
N VAL A 85 11.85 -10.30 -5.29
CA VAL A 85 12.70 -9.71 -4.25
C VAL A 85 13.75 -10.72 -3.77
N TYR A 86 13.36 -11.96 -3.54
CA TYR A 86 14.25 -13.02 -3.09
C TYR A 86 15.34 -13.34 -4.12
N LEU A 87 14.98 -13.55 -5.39
CA LEU A 87 15.92 -13.82 -6.47
C LEU A 87 16.91 -12.66 -6.67
N MET A 88 16.43 -11.42 -6.62
CA MET A 88 17.28 -10.25 -6.72
C MET A 88 18.21 -10.08 -5.51
N THR A 89 17.73 -10.44 -4.31
CA THR A 89 18.54 -10.46 -3.08
C THR A 89 19.65 -11.51 -3.19
N LEU A 90 19.37 -12.70 -3.74
CA LEU A 90 20.39 -13.72 -4.04
C LEU A 90 21.42 -13.21 -5.05
N ALA A 91 20.97 -12.46 -6.06
CA ALA A 91 21.83 -11.78 -7.04
C ALA A 91 22.60 -10.57 -6.46
N ARG A 92 22.45 -10.29 -5.16
CA ARG A 92 23.12 -9.19 -4.42
C ARG A 92 22.76 -7.78 -4.88
N PHE A 93 21.61 -7.60 -5.54
CA PHE A 93 21.08 -6.28 -5.84
C PHE A 93 20.11 -5.85 -4.72
N PRO A 94 20.28 -4.68 -4.10
CA PRO A 94 19.27 -4.15 -3.20
C PRO A 94 18.04 -3.79 -4.03
N VAL A 95 16.88 -4.24 -3.59
CA VAL A 95 15.62 -4.16 -4.32
C VAL A 95 14.53 -3.55 -3.47
N SER A 96 13.52 -3.00 -4.13
CA SER A 96 12.37 -2.40 -3.49
C SER A 96 11.19 -3.37 -3.51
N THR A 97 10.75 -3.76 -2.32
CA THR A 97 9.52 -4.55 -2.16
C THR A 97 8.29 -3.80 -2.67
N SER A 98 8.21 -2.48 -2.46
CA SER A 98 7.12 -1.64 -2.97
C SER A 98 7.05 -1.65 -4.50
N GLN A 99 8.19 -1.66 -5.19
CA GLN A 99 8.20 -1.74 -6.66
C GLN A 99 7.84 -3.13 -7.15
N ALA A 100 8.31 -4.19 -6.48
CA ALA A 100 8.00 -5.56 -6.83
C ALA A 100 6.48 -5.84 -6.76
N ILE A 101 5.81 -5.40 -5.69
CA ILE A 101 4.36 -5.61 -5.54
C ILE A 101 3.56 -4.81 -6.58
N VAL A 102 3.97 -3.58 -6.88
CA VAL A 102 3.35 -2.75 -7.93
C VAL A 102 3.48 -3.41 -9.30
N GLY A 103 4.67 -3.93 -9.62
CA GLY A 103 4.90 -4.70 -10.84
C GLY A 103 4.00 -5.94 -10.92
N ALA A 104 3.93 -6.72 -9.84
CA ALA A 104 3.07 -7.90 -9.77
C ALA A 104 1.58 -7.56 -9.94
N ILE A 105 1.09 -6.46 -9.34
CA ILE A 105 -0.29 -5.98 -9.52
C ILE A 105 -0.56 -5.61 -10.99
N ILE A 106 0.38 -4.92 -11.64
CA ILE A 106 0.26 -4.62 -13.09
C ILE A 106 0.19 -5.93 -13.90
N GLY A 107 0.99 -6.94 -13.53
CA GLY A 107 0.94 -8.27 -14.15
C GLY A 107 -0.43 -8.93 -14.00
N TRP A 108 -1.05 -8.82 -12.81
CA TRP A 108 -2.41 -9.30 -12.58
C TRP A 108 -3.45 -8.52 -13.39
N ASN A 109 -3.36 -7.18 -13.44
CA ASN A 109 -4.27 -6.33 -14.23
C ASN A 109 -4.24 -6.70 -15.74
N LEU A 110 -3.04 -6.96 -16.28
CA LEU A 110 -2.87 -7.41 -17.67
C LEU A 110 -3.52 -8.77 -17.92
N PHE A 111 -3.44 -9.67 -16.94
CA PHE A 111 -4.01 -11.01 -17.03
C PHE A 111 -5.54 -11.01 -16.89
N SER A 112 -6.08 -10.28 -15.92
CA SER A 112 -7.53 -10.20 -15.64
C SER A 112 -8.28 -9.30 -16.63
N GLY A 113 -7.58 -8.50 -17.43
CA GLY A 113 -8.19 -7.46 -18.26
C GLY A 113 -8.68 -6.26 -17.46
N SER A 114 -8.18 -6.06 -16.25
CA SER A 114 -8.48 -4.89 -15.41
C SER A 114 -7.69 -3.67 -15.86
N VAL A 115 -8.33 -2.50 -15.91
CA VAL A 115 -7.64 -1.23 -16.16
C VAL A 115 -6.76 -0.88 -14.96
N THR A 116 -5.50 -0.57 -15.21
CA THR A 116 -4.60 -0.03 -14.17
C THR A 116 -4.95 1.44 -13.91
N ASP A 117 -5.23 1.80 -12.66
CA ASP A 117 -5.47 3.20 -12.29
C ASP A 117 -4.19 4.02 -12.50
N LEU A 118 -4.17 4.79 -13.59
CA LEU A 118 -3.03 5.63 -13.96
C LEU A 118 -2.79 6.78 -12.97
N GLY A 119 -3.81 7.22 -12.23
CA GLY A 119 -3.68 8.23 -11.18
C GLY A 119 -2.99 7.66 -9.94
N ALA A 120 -3.39 6.47 -9.51
CA ALA A 120 -2.71 5.73 -8.45
C ALA A 120 -1.28 5.39 -8.86
N LEU A 121 -1.08 4.86 -10.08
CA LEU A 121 0.24 4.53 -10.61
C LEU A 121 1.13 5.77 -10.71
N SER A 122 0.64 6.90 -11.22
CA SER A 122 1.44 8.13 -11.31
C SER A 122 1.86 8.65 -9.94
N LYS A 123 0.97 8.56 -8.93
CA LYS A 123 1.31 8.90 -7.54
C LYS A 123 2.39 7.98 -7.00
N ILE A 124 2.31 6.68 -7.26
CA ILE A 124 3.33 5.70 -6.83
C ILE A 124 4.68 5.97 -7.51
N VAL A 125 4.70 6.06 -8.84
CA VAL A 125 5.93 6.26 -9.60
C VAL A 125 6.60 7.59 -9.28
N SER A 126 5.83 8.67 -9.03
CA SER A 126 6.42 9.95 -8.64
C SER A 126 7.17 9.83 -7.32
N THR A 127 6.67 9.05 -6.36
CA THR A 127 7.40 8.81 -5.10
C THR A 127 8.72 8.08 -5.31
N TRP A 128 8.87 7.24 -6.33
CA TRP A 128 10.13 6.54 -6.58
C TRP A 128 11.27 7.49 -6.97
N ILE A 129 10.93 8.66 -7.51
CA ILE A 129 11.86 9.73 -7.85
C ILE A 129 12.01 10.71 -6.68
N PHE A 130 10.89 11.18 -6.12
CA PHE A 130 10.92 12.21 -5.07
C PHE A 130 11.43 11.69 -3.73
N CYS A 131 11.14 10.45 -3.34
CA CYS A 131 11.54 9.87 -2.06
C CYS A 131 13.05 9.94 -1.79
N PRO A 132 13.95 9.44 -2.69
CA PRO A 132 15.39 9.55 -2.45
C PRO A 132 15.87 11.01 -2.41
N LEU A 133 15.25 11.93 -3.18
CA LEU A 133 15.62 13.35 -3.19
C LEU A 133 15.21 14.08 -1.91
N ILE A 134 14.01 13.81 -1.40
CA ILE A 134 13.52 14.35 -0.13
C ILE A 134 14.40 13.81 1.01
N SER A 135 14.72 12.52 1.00
CA SER A 135 15.59 11.92 2.03
C SER A 135 17.03 12.44 1.97
N ALA A 136 17.57 12.72 0.78
CA ALA A 136 18.86 13.41 0.64
C ALA A 136 18.81 14.81 1.26
N SER A 137 17.77 15.58 0.95
CA SER A 137 17.57 16.93 1.48
C SER A 137 17.44 16.94 3.00
N PHE A 138 16.62 16.05 3.56
CA PHE A 138 16.47 15.88 5.01
C PHE A 138 17.79 15.50 5.67
N ALA A 139 18.55 14.57 5.09
CA ALA A 139 19.84 14.16 5.62
C ALA A 139 20.84 15.34 5.64
N ILE A 140 20.88 16.14 4.57
CA ILE A 140 21.75 17.33 4.50
C ILE A 140 21.38 18.34 5.58
N ILE A 141 20.10 18.66 5.72
CA ILE A 141 19.61 19.64 6.71
C ILE A 141 19.91 19.13 8.12
N LEU A 142 19.50 17.90 8.45
CA LEU A 142 19.71 17.31 9.78
C LEU A 142 21.20 17.20 10.13
N TYR A 143 22.06 16.88 9.16
CA TYR A 143 23.51 16.79 9.38
C TYR A 143 24.12 18.15 9.68
N LYS A 144 23.76 19.19 8.91
CA LYS A 144 24.21 20.56 9.17
C LYS A 144 23.78 21.03 10.55
N THR A 145 22.50 20.87 10.89
CA THR A 145 21.96 21.26 12.19
C THR A 145 22.65 20.51 13.33
N THR A 146 22.85 19.21 13.18
CA THR A 146 23.54 18.38 14.18
C THR A 146 24.99 18.83 14.34
N THR A 147 25.70 19.10 13.25
CA THR A 147 27.10 19.55 13.30
C THR A 147 27.25 20.92 13.97
N ILE A 148 26.36 21.86 13.66
CA ILE A 148 26.31 23.19 14.30
C ILE A 148 26.03 23.06 15.80
N PHE A 149 25.09 22.20 16.18
CA PHE A 149 24.79 21.94 17.58
C PHE A 149 26.01 21.34 18.31
N LEU A 150 26.62 20.30 17.74
CA LEU A 150 27.78 19.64 18.34
C LEU A 150 28.99 20.58 18.49
N SER A 151 29.22 21.48 17.52
CA SER A 151 30.30 22.46 17.60
C SER A 151 30.01 23.56 18.62
N LYS A 152 28.76 24.04 18.72
CA LYS A 152 28.35 25.05 19.70
C LYS A 152 28.51 24.58 21.14
N PHE A 153 28.10 23.34 21.43
CA PHE A 153 28.14 22.78 22.79
C PHE A 153 29.47 22.08 23.13
N LYS A 154 30.43 22.03 22.21
CA LYS A 154 31.76 21.42 22.38
C LYS A 154 31.72 20.09 23.14
N ILE A 155 30.83 19.19 22.70
CA ILE A 155 30.57 17.94 23.42
C ILE A 155 31.83 17.06 23.40
N ARG A 156 32.28 16.62 24.59
CA ARG A 156 33.43 15.72 24.75
C ARG A 156 33.19 14.38 24.05
N MET A 157 34.26 13.78 23.50
CA MET A 157 34.20 12.56 22.69
C MET A 157 33.43 11.39 23.34
N PHE A 158 33.66 11.11 24.63
CA PHE A 158 32.95 10.03 25.34
C PHE A 158 31.44 10.29 25.47
N ARG A 159 31.03 11.53 25.72
CA ARG A 159 29.60 11.89 25.78
C ARG A 159 28.97 11.83 24.39
N LEU A 160 29.70 12.23 23.36
CA LEU A 160 29.25 12.12 21.97
C LEU A 160 29.01 10.66 21.57
N ASP A 161 29.89 9.73 21.95
CA ASP A 161 29.70 8.30 21.68
C ASP A 161 28.38 7.80 22.30
N VAL A 162 28.16 8.08 23.59
CA VAL A 162 26.93 7.69 24.30
C VAL A 162 25.69 8.32 23.68
N LEU A 163 25.70 9.62 23.39
CA LEU A 163 24.58 10.31 22.74
C LEU A 163 24.28 9.74 21.35
N THR A 164 25.32 9.38 20.59
CA THR A 164 25.16 8.79 19.26
C THR A 164 24.57 7.38 19.36
N ARG A 165 24.93 6.58 20.38
CA ARG A 165 24.29 5.28 20.63
C ARG A 165 22.80 5.43 20.93
N TYR A 166 22.43 6.38 21.81
CA TYR A 166 21.03 6.65 22.11
C TYR A 166 20.28 7.17 20.88
N SER A 167 20.88 8.06 20.11
CA SER A 167 20.29 8.57 18.87
C SER A 167 20.04 7.45 17.86
N LEU A 168 21.01 6.56 17.64
CA LEU A 168 20.83 5.40 16.76
C LEU A 168 19.74 4.44 17.24
N LEU A 169 19.62 4.24 18.56
CA LEU A 169 18.59 3.39 19.12
C LEU A 169 17.20 4.01 18.92
N LEU A 170 17.04 5.29 19.24
CA LEU A 170 15.78 6.02 19.07
C LEU A 170 15.38 6.16 17.59
N ALA A 171 16.34 6.50 16.73
CA ALA A 171 16.15 6.54 15.29
C ALA A 171 15.74 5.16 14.76
N GLY A 172 16.36 4.10 15.28
CA GLY A 172 16.03 2.73 14.89
C GLY A 172 14.63 2.30 15.35
N ILE A 173 14.23 2.70 16.56
CA ILE A 173 12.87 2.47 17.08
C ILE A 173 11.84 3.19 16.20
N PHE A 174 12.04 4.49 15.96
CA PHE A 174 11.16 5.31 15.13
C PHE A 174 11.11 4.79 13.69
N GLY A 175 12.27 4.46 13.11
CA GLY A 175 12.38 3.89 11.77
C GLY A 175 11.71 2.54 11.64
N SER A 176 11.71 1.72 12.69
CA SER A 176 11.03 0.42 12.68
C SER A 176 9.52 0.60 12.69
N TYR A 177 9.00 1.57 13.45
CA TYR A 177 7.59 1.95 13.40
C TYR A 177 7.20 2.44 12.00
N ALA A 178 7.94 3.40 11.46
CA ALA A 178 7.69 3.97 10.14
C ALA A 178 7.79 2.90 9.03
N LEU A 179 8.74 1.97 9.16
CA LEU A 179 8.87 0.82 8.25
C LEU A 179 7.63 -0.06 8.28
N GLY A 180 7.12 -0.42 9.45
CA GLY A 180 5.89 -1.20 9.58
C GLY A 180 4.68 -0.50 8.94
N ALA A 181 4.48 0.77 9.29
CA ALA A 181 3.37 1.59 8.77
C ALA A 181 3.39 1.74 7.25
N ASN A 182 4.57 1.95 6.66
CA ASN A 182 4.72 2.14 5.23
C ASN A 182 4.66 0.82 4.43
N ASN A 183 5.24 -0.25 4.96
CA ASN A 183 5.49 -1.46 4.18
C ASN A 183 4.40 -2.54 4.32
N ILE A 184 3.56 -2.52 5.35
CA ILE A 184 2.57 -3.58 5.56
C ILE A 184 1.54 -3.66 4.42
N ALA A 185 1.24 -2.53 3.78
CA ALA A 185 0.43 -2.46 2.57
C ALA A 185 0.98 -3.35 1.44
N ASN A 186 2.30 -3.38 1.26
CA ASN A 186 2.94 -4.23 0.24
C ASN A 186 2.80 -5.72 0.56
N VAL A 187 2.79 -6.06 1.86
CA VAL A 187 2.78 -7.44 2.33
C VAL A 187 1.36 -8.01 2.32
N MET A 188 0.40 -7.26 2.88
CA MET A 188 -0.95 -7.75 3.16
C MET A 188 -2.05 -6.98 2.43
N GLY A 189 -1.76 -5.85 1.78
CA GLY A 189 -2.78 -4.99 1.17
C GLY A 189 -3.60 -5.68 0.08
N VAL A 190 -2.99 -6.55 -0.72
CA VAL A 190 -3.68 -7.33 -1.77
C VAL A 190 -4.65 -8.38 -1.21
N PHE A 191 -4.53 -8.74 0.06
CA PHE A 191 -5.43 -9.67 0.73
C PHE A 191 -6.62 -8.97 1.40
N VAL A 192 -6.54 -7.66 1.63
CA VAL A 192 -7.60 -6.91 2.34
C VAL A 192 -8.98 -7.06 1.69
N PRO A 193 -9.14 -6.96 0.35
CA PRO A 193 -10.46 -7.07 -0.28
C PRO A 193 -11.03 -8.50 -0.26
N VAL A 194 -10.19 -9.51 -0.08
CA VAL A 194 -10.53 -10.94 -0.20
C VAL A 194 -10.45 -11.69 1.13
N ALA A 195 -10.20 -10.97 2.23
CA ALA A 195 -10.04 -11.57 3.54
C ALA A 195 -11.40 -11.97 4.14
N PRO A 196 -11.56 -13.21 4.61
CA PRO A 196 -12.79 -13.68 5.23
C PRO A 196 -12.90 -13.28 6.71
N PHE A 197 -12.08 -12.34 7.19
CA PHE A 197 -12.04 -11.99 8.60
C PHE A 197 -13.18 -11.05 8.98
N HIS A 198 -13.73 -11.27 10.16
CA HIS A 198 -14.71 -10.40 10.80
C HIS A 198 -14.02 -9.49 11.81
N SER A 199 -14.63 -8.35 12.13
CA SER A 199 -14.11 -7.48 13.19
C SER A 199 -14.12 -8.22 14.52
N ILE A 200 -13.02 -8.16 15.26
CA ILE A 200 -12.92 -8.75 16.59
C ILE A 200 -12.93 -7.61 17.60
N THR A 201 -13.91 -7.62 18.50
CA THR A 201 -13.96 -6.68 19.63
C THR A 201 -13.52 -7.41 20.88
N PHE A 202 -12.45 -6.93 21.52
CA PHE A 202 -11.99 -7.43 22.79
C PHE A 202 -11.93 -6.27 23.79
N LEU A 203 -12.75 -6.35 24.84
CA LEU A 203 -12.98 -5.25 25.79
C LEU A 203 -13.39 -3.96 25.04
N SER A 204 -12.56 -2.91 25.11
CA SER A 204 -12.80 -1.61 24.47
C SER A 204 -11.99 -1.42 23.17
N ILE A 205 -11.30 -2.45 22.69
CA ILE A 205 -10.48 -2.38 21.47
C ILE A 205 -11.16 -3.21 20.38
N SER A 206 -11.54 -2.57 19.29
CA SER A 206 -12.01 -3.24 18.07
C SER A 206 -10.87 -3.34 17.06
N LEU A 207 -10.62 -4.54 16.55
CA LEU A 207 -9.65 -4.82 15.49
C LEU A 207 -10.40 -5.08 14.18
N SER A 208 -10.15 -4.23 13.19
CA SER A 208 -10.70 -4.41 11.85
C SER A 208 -10.09 -5.64 11.16
N PRO A 209 -10.76 -6.21 10.15
CA PRO A 209 -10.22 -7.29 9.32
C PRO A 209 -8.83 -6.96 8.73
N ALA A 210 -8.65 -5.71 8.29
CA ALA A 210 -7.37 -5.22 7.77
C ALA A 210 -6.30 -5.17 8.86
N GLN A 211 -6.63 -4.70 10.08
CA GLN A 211 -5.68 -4.67 11.20
C GLN A 211 -5.24 -6.08 11.63
N GLN A 212 -6.12 -7.08 11.56
CA GLN A 212 -5.77 -8.47 11.83
C GLN A 212 -4.77 -9.00 10.79
N LEU A 213 -4.99 -8.75 9.50
CA LEU A 213 -4.02 -9.05 8.45
C LEU A 213 -2.69 -8.34 8.70
N PHE A 214 -2.73 -7.05 9.04
CA PHE A 214 -1.54 -6.26 9.30
C PHE A 214 -0.75 -6.76 10.51
N PHE A 215 -1.44 -7.26 11.54
CA PHE A 215 -0.79 -7.91 12.68
C PHE A 215 -0.06 -9.18 12.24
N LEU A 216 -0.73 -10.07 11.51
CA LEU A 216 -0.12 -11.32 11.03
C LEU A 216 1.06 -11.06 10.08
N GLY A 217 0.94 -10.07 9.19
CA GLY A 217 2.03 -9.63 8.32
C GLY A 217 3.18 -8.99 9.11
N GLY A 218 2.89 -8.17 10.12
CA GLY A 218 3.87 -7.60 11.03
C GLY A 218 4.67 -8.67 11.78
N VAL A 219 4.00 -9.74 12.24
CA VAL A 219 4.65 -10.90 12.85
C VAL A 219 5.57 -11.60 11.85
N ALA A 220 5.14 -11.79 10.60
CA ALA A 220 6.00 -12.36 9.56
C ALA A 220 7.26 -11.52 9.31
N ILE A 221 7.13 -10.18 9.27
CA ILE A 221 8.27 -9.26 9.18
C ILE A 221 9.19 -9.42 10.40
N ALA A 222 8.65 -9.46 11.61
CA ALA A 222 9.42 -9.68 12.83
C ALA A 222 10.21 -11.01 12.80
N VAL A 223 9.59 -12.11 12.33
CA VAL A 223 10.28 -13.39 12.15
C VAL A 223 11.42 -13.27 11.13
N GLY A 224 11.21 -12.55 10.03
CA GLY A 224 12.27 -12.24 9.05
C GLY A 224 13.46 -11.49 9.67
N VAL A 225 13.17 -10.52 10.54
CA VAL A 225 14.19 -9.78 11.29
C VAL A 225 15.04 -10.73 12.14
N PHE A 226 14.42 -11.59 12.96
CA PHE A 226 15.18 -12.49 13.84
C PHE A 226 15.98 -13.56 13.10
N THR A 227 15.45 -14.07 11.99
CA THR A 227 16.01 -15.26 11.32
C THR A 227 17.12 -14.93 10.32
N TYR A 228 16.95 -13.91 9.49
CA TYR A 228 17.85 -13.68 8.35
C TYR A 228 18.52 -12.30 8.33
N SER A 229 17.98 -11.30 9.03
CA SER A 229 18.49 -9.92 8.93
C SER A 229 19.90 -9.72 9.47
N LYS A 230 20.40 -10.60 10.36
CA LYS A 230 21.74 -10.47 10.96
C LYS A 230 22.84 -10.34 9.92
N ARG A 231 22.80 -11.15 8.86
CA ARG A 231 23.82 -11.13 7.79
C ARG A 231 23.77 -9.82 7.01
N VAL A 232 22.56 -9.35 6.72
CA VAL A 232 22.32 -8.10 5.96
C VAL A 232 22.70 -6.87 6.78
N MET A 233 22.32 -6.81 8.06
CA MET A 233 22.70 -5.70 8.95
C MET A 233 24.21 -5.55 9.09
N MET A 234 24.95 -6.66 9.10
CA MET A 234 26.41 -6.64 9.22
C MET A 234 27.11 -6.19 7.92
N THR A 235 26.40 -6.12 6.79
CA THR A 235 26.95 -5.68 5.49
C THR A 235 26.49 -4.27 5.08
N VAL A 236 25.50 -3.69 5.76
CA VAL A 236 25.00 -2.33 5.48
C VAL A 236 25.92 -1.26 6.09
N GLY A 237 26.32 -0.28 5.27
CA GLY A 237 27.08 0.91 5.72
C GLY A 237 28.43 1.16 5.04
N THR A 238 28.90 0.25 4.18
CA THR A 238 30.21 0.37 3.49
C THR A 238 30.13 0.39 1.96
N GLY A 239 28.96 0.06 1.38
CA GLY A 239 28.81 -0.17 -0.06
C GLY A 239 28.67 1.08 -0.94
N ILE A 240 28.12 2.18 -0.40
CA ILE A 240 27.81 3.41 -1.16
C ILE A 240 28.77 4.55 -0.77
N PHE A 241 28.84 4.86 0.53
CA PHE A 241 29.67 5.91 1.10
C PHE A 241 30.04 5.52 2.54
N GLN A 242 31.26 5.84 2.98
CA GLN A 242 31.68 5.54 4.36
C GLN A 242 31.12 6.56 5.34
N LEU A 243 30.28 6.10 6.27
CA LEU A 243 29.63 6.95 7.26
C LEU A 243 30.32 6.84 8.62
N ASN A 244 30.50 7.98 9.28
CA ASN A 244 30.81 8.01 10.71
C ASN A 244 29.51 7.80 11.52
N PRO A 245 29.58 7.40 12.80
CA PRO A 245 28.41 7.18 13.66
C PRO A 245 27.35 8.28 13.65
N VAL A 246 27.77 9.56 13.70
CA VAL A 246 26.85 10.71 13.70
C VAL A 246 26.11 10.82 12.37
N ALA A 247 26.82 10.68 11.24
CA ALA A 247 26.20 10.66 9.92
C ALA A 247 25.26 9.48 9.75
N ALA A 248 25.62 8.30 10.26
CA ALA A 248 24.76 7.13 10.25
C ALA A 248 23.45 7.38 11.01
N ALA A 249 23.50 8.01 12.19
CA ALA A 249 22.31 8.39 12.94
C ALA A 249 21.41 9.35 12.14
N VAL A 250 22.02 10.36 11.51
CA VAL A 250 21.29 11.32 10.67
C VAL A 250 20.63 10.64 9.46
N VAL A 251 21.31 9.70 8.81
CA VAL A 251 20.77 8.94 7.69
C VAL A 251 19.53 8.15 8.12
N VAL A 252 19.58 7.46 9.26
CA VAL A 252 18.44 6.70 9.79
C VAL A 252 17.29 7.64 10.16
N TRP A 253 17.56 8.78 10.82
CA TRP A 253 16.52 9.77 11.12
C TRP A 253 15.85 10.33 9.85
N SER A 254 16.65 10.66 8.83
CA SER A 254 16.14 11.17 7.56
C SER A 254 15.25 10.15 6.86
N HIS A 255 15.75 8.93 6.72
CA HIS A 255 15.01 7.80 6.14
C HIS A 255 13.69 7.55 6.87
N SER A 256 13.75 7.45 8.20
CA SER A 256 12.59 7.18 9.05
C SER A 256 11.54 8.30 8.95
N GLY A 257 12.00 9.56 8.91
CA GLY A 257 11.13 10.72 8.76
C GLY A 257 10.40 10.72 7.43
N VAL A 258 11.10 10.38 6.33
CA VAL A 258 10.47 10.25 5.01
C VAL A 258 9.43 9.13 4.99
N LEU A 259 9.76 7.93 5.49
CA LEU A 259 8.78 6.84 5.58
C LEU A 259 7.53 7.24 6.36
N PHE A 260 7.72 7.87 7.52
CA PHE A 260 6.63 8.32 8.38
C PHE A 260 5.74 9.35 7.68
N ILE A 261 6.34 10.31 6.98
CA ILE A 261 5.62 11.37 6.27
C ILE A 261 4.66 10.79 5.21
N PHE A 262 5.10 9.79 4.45
CA PHE A 262 4.28 9.17 3.40
C PHE A 262 3.27 8.13 3.93
N SER A 263 3.42 7.65 5.17
CA SER A 263 2.49 6.69 5.78
C SER A 263 1.53 7.30 6.80
N SER A 264 1.75 8.55 7.24
CA SER A 264 1.02 9.14 8.37
C SER A 264 -0.32 9.75 7.97
N GLN A 265 -1.41 9.01 8.25
CA GLN A 265 -2.79 9.50 8.13
C GLN A 265 -3.06 10.72 9.02
N THR A 266 -2.45 10.77 10.20
CA THR A 266 -2.58 11.90 11.13
C THR A 266 -1.96 13.17 10.53
N LEU A 267 -0.80 13.06 9.89
CA LEU A 267 -0.16 14.19 9.23
C LEU A 267 -0.98 14.66 8.03
N GLU A 268 -1.49 13.74 7.20
CA GLU A 268 -2.37 14.10 6.08
C GLU A 268 -3.62 14.84 6.60
N SER A 269 -4.27 14.31 7.64
CA SER A 269 -5.48 14.90 8.22
C SER A 269 -5.21 16.27 8.85
N TRP A 270 -4.05 16.44 9.50
CA TRP A 270 -3.63 17.70 10.07
C TRP A 270 -3.37 18.74 8.98
N LEU A 271 -2.66 18.38 7.90
CA LEU A 271 -2.43 19.27 6.75
C LEU A 271 -3.75 19.71 6.10
N LEU A 272 -4.69 18.77 5.94
CA LEU A 272 -6.03 19.06 5.42
C LEU A 272 -6.79 20.05 6.31
N ALA A 273 -6.72 19.89 7.62
CA ALA A 273 -7.40 20.77 8.57
C ALA A 273 -6.89 22.23 8.51
N PHE A 274 -5.66 22.43 8.03
CA PHE A 274 -5.07 23.76 7.81
C PHE A 274 -5.10 24.21 6.33
N ASN A 275 -5.86 23.51 5.46
CA ASN A 275 -5.92 23.77 4.01
C ASN A 275 -4.55 23.78 3.33
N LEU A 276 -3.59 23.01 3.85
CA LEU A 276 -2.25 22.88 3.30
C LEU A 276 -2.20 21.74 2.27
N PRO A 277 -1.27 21.79 1.29
CA PRO A 277 -1.05 20.69 0.35
C PRO A 277 -0.73 19.39 1.10
N THR A 278 -1.49 18.33 0.81
CA THR A 278 -1.32 17.04 1.47
C THR A 278 -0.24 16.20 0.81
N ILE A 279 0.33 15.30 1.61
CA ILE A 279 1.26 14.29 1.15
C ILE A 279 0.47 13.01 0.92
N PRO A 280 0.58 12.39 -0.28
CA PRO A 280 -0.23 11.24 -0.61
C PRO A 280 0.20 10.03 0.23
N LEU A 281 -0.77 9.30 0.77
CA LEU A 281 -0.54 8.07 1.52
C LEU A 281 -0.17 6.92 0.58
N VAL A 282 1.11 6.83 0.25
CA VAL A 282 1.64 5.92 -0.77
C VAL A 282 2.76 5.10 -0.15
N PRO A 283 2.81 3.78 -0.36
CA PRO A 283 3.94 2.98 0.09
C PRO A 283 5.20 3.40 -0.67
N VAL A 284 6.13 4.06 0.02
CA VAL A 284 7.43 4.46 -0.56
C VAL A 284 8.50 3.40 -0.34
N SER A 285 9.61 3.48 -1.06
CA SER A 285 10.69 2.50 -0.93
C SER A 285 11.68 2.88 0.18
N SER A 286 11.72 2.07 1.24
CA SER A 286 12.69 2.18 2.34
C SER A 286 14.15 2.19 1.84
N SER A 287 14.48 1.29 0.91
CA SER A 287 15.82 1.20 0.32
C SER A 287 16.19 2.45 -0.50
N GLN A 288 15.23 3.05 -1.23
CA GLN A 288 15.48 4.30 -1.96
C GLN A 288 15.72 5.49 -1.02
N ALA A 289 14.90 5.62 0.03
CA ALA A 289 15.08 6.67 1.02
C ALA A 289 16.48 6.62 1.67
N ILE A 290 16.96 5.44 2.09
CA ILE A 290 18.33 5.32 2.63
C ILE A 290 19.38 5.68 1.61
N VAL A 291 19.30 5.14 0.40
CA VAL A 291 20.26 5.44 -0.66
C VAL A 291 20.31 6.96 -0.90
N GLY A 292 19.15 7.61 -0.96
CA GLY A 292 19.02 9.05 -1.03
C GLY A 292 19.71 9.79 0.11
N ALA A 293 19.41 9.43 1.36
CA ALA A 293 20.04 10.02 2.54
C ALA A 293 21.57 9.85 2.54
N VAL A 294 22.07 8.66 2.21
CA VAL A 294 23.51 8.36 2.14
C VAL A 294 24.19 9.20 1.05
N ILE A 295 23.59 9.29 -0.14
CA ILE A 295 24.09 10.13 -1.23
C ILE A 295 24.08 11.60 -0.81
N GLY A 296 23.01 12.08 -0.16
CA GLY A 296 22.92 13.45 0.35
C GLY A 296 24.07 13.82 1.29
N ILE A 297 24.40 12.94 2.25
CA ILE A 297 25.57 13.11 3.12
C ILE A 297 26.88 13.07 2.31
N GLY A 298 26.99 12.14 1.36
CA GLY A 298 28.17 12.01 0.51
C GLY A 298 28.44 13.27 -0.32
N LEU A 299 27.39 13.85 -0.91
CA LEU A 299 27.45 15.09 -1.68
C LEU A 299 27.80 16.28 -0.78
N LEU A 300 27.20 16.37 0.41
CA LEU A 300 27.54 17.40 1.40
C LEU A 300 29.03 17.36 1.82
N LYS A 301 29.64 16.17 1.81
CA LYS A 301 31.07 15.96 2.10
C LYS A 301 31.98 16.05 0.86
N GLY A 302 31.48 16.58 -0.25
CA GLY A 302 32.29 16.84 -1.45
C GLY A 302 32.31 15.71 -2.48
N GLY A 303 31.47 14.68 -2.36
CA GLY A 303 31.18 13.69 -3.41
C GLY A 303 32.27 12.65 -3.73
N LYS A 304 33.55 12.93 -3.43
CA LYS A 304 34.69 12.05 -3.80
C LYS A 304 34.64 10.63 -3.20
N GLY A 305 33.93 10.44 -2.10
CA GLY A 305 33.80 9.12 -1.45
C GLY A 305 32.65 8.25 -1.96
N ILE A 306 31.84 8.74 -2.91
CA ILE A 306 30.66 8.03 -3.40
C ILE A 306 31.06 6.99 -4.45
N ARG A 307 30.66 5.73 -4.23
CA ARG A 307 30.86 4.63 -5.18
C ARG A 307 29.78 4.64 -6.27
N TRP A 308 29.95 5.48 -7.29
CA TRP A 308 28.96 5.67 -8.37
C TRP A 308 28.58 4.39 -9.12
N LYS A 309 29.51 3.44 -9.32
CA LYS A 309 29.19 2.14 -9.93
C LYS A 309 28.17 1.35 -9.10
N THR A 310 28.32 1.37 -7.76
CA THR A 310 27.34 0.76 -6.86
C THR A 310 26.00 1.46 -7.01
N VAL A 311 25.98 2.81 -6.93
CA VAL A 311 24.74 3.60 -7.06
C VAL A 311 24.01 3.28 -8.37
N ALA A 312 24.72 3.23 -9.50
CA ALA A 312 24.15 2.89 -10.80
C ALA A 312 23.52 1.48 -10.82
N GLY A 313 24.18 0.48 -10.22
CA GLY A 313 23.62 -0.87 -10.09
C GLY A 313 22.35 -0.91 -9.25
N ILE A 314 22.30 -0.11 -8.17
CA ILE A 314 21.10 0.05 -7.34
C ILE A 314 19.97 0.73 -8.12
N THR A 315 20.25 1.83 -8.83
CA THR A 315 19.23 2.54 -9.60
C THR A 315 18.69 1.69 -10.76
N SER A 316 19.53 0.87 -11.39
CA SER A 316 19.10 -0.10 -12.40
C SER A 316 18.10 -1.12 -11.83
N SER A 317 18.35 -1.62 -10.61
CA SER A 317 17.46 -2.59 -9.97
C SER A 317 16.05 -2.03 -9.72
N TRP A 318 15.93 -0.72 -9.53
CA TRP A 318 14.64 -0.06 -9.32
C TRP A 318 13.73 -0.10 -10.56
N VAL A 319 14.33 -0.17 -11.74
CA VAL A 319 13.61 -0.31 -13.01
C VAL A 319 13.35 -1.78 -13.33
N THR A 320 14.34 -2.66 -13.11
CA THR A 320 14.21 -4.06 -13.49
C THR A 320 13.30 -4.86 -12.56
N THR A 321 13.28 -4.56 -11.26
CA THR A 321 12.48 -5.29 -10.26
C THR A 321 10.97 -5.31 -10.57
N PRO A 322 10.29 -4.18 -10.81
CA PRO A 322 8.86 -4.20 -11.13
C PRO A 322 8.57 -4.96 -12.43
N ILE A 323 9.46 -4.88 -13.43
CA ILE A 323 9.30 -5.59 -14.70
C ILE A 323 9.39 -7.10 -14.50
N ILE A 324 10.37 -7.57 -13.73
CA ILE A 324 10.52 -9.00 -13.42
C ILE A 324 9.28 -9.49 -12.66
N ALA A 325 8.84 -8.76 -11.64
CA ALA A 325 7.67 -9.15 -10.85
C ALA A 325 6.38 -9.17 -11.68
N MET A 326 6.21 -8.22 -12.61
CA MET A 326 5.10 -8.20 -13.56
C MET A 326 5.10 -9.45 -14.45
N LEU A 327 6.24 -9.79 -15.06
CA LEU A 327 6.36 -10.96 -15.94
C LEU A 327 6.13 -12.27 -15.18
N VAL A 328 6.76 -12.42 -14.01
CA VAL A 328 6.59 -13.60 -13.16
C VAL A 328 5.12 -13.77 -12.78
N CYS A 329 4.44 -12.69 -12.38
CA CYS A 329 3.03 -12.73 -12.00
C CYS A 329 2.14 -13.08 -13.18
N PHE A 330 2.28 -12.38 -14.30
CA PHE A 330 1.49 -12.60 -15.50
C PHE A 330 1.60 -14.04 -15.99
N ILE A 331 2.83 -14.57 -16.13
CA ILE A 331 3.06 -15.94 -16.60
C ILE A 331 2.49 -16.95 -15.59
N SER A 332 2.76 -16.77 -14.30
CA SER A 332 2.32 -17.74 -13.28
C SER A 332 0.80 -17.79 -13.15
N LEU A 333 0.08 -16.72 -13.48
CA LEU A 333 -1.39 -16.69 -13.42
C LEU A 333 -2.00 -17.64 -14.45
N PHE A 334 -1.40 -17.78 -15.64
CA PHE A 334 -1.81 -18.79 -16.62
C PHE A 334 -1.64 -20.20 -16.07
N PHE A 335 -0.52 -20.50 -15.42
CA PHE A 335 -0.32 -21.83 -14.82
C PHE A 335 -1.33 -22.08 -13.70
N LEU A 336 -1.53 -21.11 -12.81
CA LEU A 336 -2.45 -21.25 -11.68
C LEU A 336 -3.91 -21.43 -12.11
N GLN A 337 -4.35 -20.73 -13.16
CA GLN A 337 -5.71 -20.86 -13.69
C GLN A 337 -5.89 -22.13 -14.53
N ASN A 338 -4.95 -22.47 -15.42
CA ASN A 338 -5.14 -23.55 -16.39
C ASN A 338 -4.71 -24.92 -15.86
N VAL A 339 -3.63 -25.00 -15.08
CA VAL A 339 -3.09 -26.26 -14.57
C VAL A 339 -3.73 -26.63 -13.24
N PHE A 340 -3.83 -25.66 -12.31
CA PHE A 340 -4.37 -25.91 -10.97
C PHE A 340 -5.86 -25.57 -10.84
N GLN A 341 -6.50 -25.12 -11.94
CA GLN A 341 -7.93 -24.80 -12.02
C GLN A 341 -8.41 -23.84 -10.91
N GLN A 342 -7.52 -22.95 -10.46
CA GLN A 342 -7.86 -21.96 -9.43
C GLN A 342 -8.52 -20.73 -10.04
N LYS A 343 -9.52 -20.18 -9.36
CA LYS A 343 -10.13 -18.89 -9.71
C LYS A 343 -9.17 -17.75 -9.30
N THR A 344 -8.41 -17.23 -10.27
CA THR A 344 -7.37 -16.20 -10.08
C THR A 344 -7.90 -14.77 -10.12
N PHE A 345 -9.10 -14.57 -10.66
CA PHE A 345 -9.88 -13.34 -10.60
C PHE A 345 -11.37 -13.69 -10.72
N LYS A 346 -12.25 -12.79 -10.26
CA LYS A 346 -13.68 -12.83 -10.58
C LYS A 346 -13.92 -11.89 -11.78
N PRO A 347 -14.51 -12.34 -12.89
CA PRO A 347 -14.88 -11.45 -13.99
C PRO A 347 -15.84 -10.36 -13.48
N ILE A 348 -15.63 -9.13 -13.93
CA ILE A 348 -16.54 -8.00 -13.69
C ILE A 348 -16.97 -7.50 -15.05
N GLU A 349 -18.26 -7.56 -15.30
CA GLU A 349 -18.85 -7.16 -16.57
C GLU A 349 -19.29 -5.70 -16.54
N TYR A 350 -19.36 -5.08 -17.72
CA TYR A 350 -19.72 -3.68 -17.88
C TYR A 350 -20.75 -3.55 -18.98
N SER A 351 -21.80 -2.77 -18.74
CA SER A 351 -22.80 -2.43 -19.76
C SER A 351 -23.41 -1.06 -19.49
N LEU A 352 -23.67 -0.31 -20.56
CA LEU A 352 -24.41 0.95 -20.51
C LEU A 352 -25.90 0.66 -20.63
N THR A 353 -26.53 0.41 -19.48
CA THR A 353 -27.99 0.30 -19.33
C THR A 353 -28.64 1.67 -19.45
N GLN A 354 -29.98 1.72 -19.55
CA GLN A 354 -30.70 2.99 -19.50
C GLN A 354 -30.42 3.77 -18.21
N ALA A 355 -30.41 3.08 -17.06
CA ALA A 355 -30.13 3.69 -15.77
C ALA A 355 -28.70 4.27 -15.71
N ALA A 356 -27.72 3.55 -16.28
CA ALA A 356 -26.36 4.04 -16.42
C ALA A 356 -26.30 5.31 -17.29
N MET A 357 -26.98 5.35 -18.43
CA MET A 357 -27.03 6.53 -19.30
C MET A 357 -27.66 7.74 -18.60
N ASP A 358 -28.76 7.53 -17.87
CA ASP A 358 -29.42 8.59 -17.09
C ASP A 358 -28.51 9.10 -15.96
N ARG A 359 -27.68 8.23 -15.38
CA ARG A 359 -26.69 8.61 -14.37
C ARG A 359 -25.56 9.42 -14.99
N LEU A 360 -25.09 9.08 -16.19
CA LEU A 360 -24.10 9.88 -16.91
C LEU A 360 -24.64 11.29 -17.22
N ALA A 361 -25.90 11.38 -17.65
CA ALA A 361 -26.57 12.66 -17.87
C ALA A 361 -26.64 13.52 -16.59
N ARG A 362 -27.01 12.91 -15.45
CA ARG A 362 -27.00 13.58 -14.13
C ARG A 362 -25.62 14.04 -13.66
N LEU A 363 -24.56 13.37 -14.11
CA LEU A 363 -23.17 13.73 -13.84
C LEU A 363 -22.61 14.76 -14.84
N GLU A 364 -23.46 15.26 -15.75
CA GLU A 364 -23.10 16.20 -16.83
C GLU A 364 -21.97 15.65 -17.74
N LEU A 365 -21.89 14.32 -17.87
CA LEU A 365 -20.91 13.67 -18.73
C LEU A 365 -21.45 13.52 -20.16
N PRO A 366 -20.60 13.71 -21.19
CA PRO A 366 -20.94 13.35 -22.57
C PRO A 366 -21.44 11.90 -22.65
N HIS A 367 -22.69 11.69 -23.07
CA HIS A 367 -23.30 10.35 -23.10
C HIS A 367 -24.01 10.05 -24.42
N GLU A 368 -24.44 11.07 -25.16
CA GLU A 368 -25.16 10.91 -26.44
C GLU A 368 -24.39 10.06 -27.46
N GLN A 369 -23.07 10.26 -27.59
CA GLN A 369 -22.26 9.47 -28.52
C GLN A 369 -22.05 8.01 -28.07
N LEU A 370 -22.37 7.66 -26.83
CA LEU A 370 -22.26 6.31 -26.30
C LEU A 370 -23.49 5.44 -26.59
N LYS A 371 -24.56 6.03 -27.15
CA LYS A 371 -25.77 5.30 -27.58
C LYS A 371 -25.51 4.04 -28.43
N PRO A 372 -24.52 4.02 -29.36
CA PRO A 372 -24.26 2.83 -30.18
C PRO A 372 -23.82 1.59 -29.39
N ILE A 373 -23.20 1.78 -28.22
CA ILE A 373 -22.70 0.67 -27.37
C ILE A 373 -23.60 0.43 -26.15
N MET A 374 -24.79 1.04 -26.11
CA MET A 374 -25.79 0.74 -25.09
C MET A 374 -26.21 -0.72 -25.18
N TRP A 375 -26.47 -1.34 -24.02
CA TRP A 375 -26.86 -2.75 -23.89
C TRP A 375 -25.82 -3.78 -24.35
N GLU A 376 -24.68 -3.35 -24.88
CA GLU A 376 -23.56 -4.26 -25.09
C GLU A 376 -22.92 -4.63 -23.75
N THR A 377 -22.58 -5.90 -23.57
CA THR A 377 -21.90 -6.41 -22.38
C THR A 377 -20.43 -6.65 -22.68
N TYR A 378 -19.57 -6.03 -21.88
CA TYR A 378 -18.13 -6.15 -21.97
C TYR A 378 -17.60 -6.99 -20.81
N PRO A 379 -16.76 -8.02 -21.07
CA PRO A 379 -16.36 -8.98 -20.04
C PRO A 379 -15.31 -8.45 -19.05
N ASN A 380 -14.77 -7.25 -19.29
CA ASN A 380 -13.83 -6.59 -18.40
C ASN A 380 -13.73 -5.09 -18.69
N SER A 381 -13.15 -4.37 -17.72
CA SER A 381 -13.01 -2.91 -17.79
C SER A 381 -12.12 -2.45 -18.93
N MET A 382 -11.10 -3.22 -19.34
CA MET A 382 -10.21 -2.81 -20.43
C MET A 382 -10.92 -2.78 -21.78
N LYS A 383 -11.72 -3.82 -22.10
CA LYS A 383 -12.50 -3.86 -23.34
C LYS A 383 -13.58 -2.77 -23.36
N PHE A 384 -14.30 -2.60 -22.26
CA PHE A 384 -15.29 -1.53 -22.10
C PHE A 384 -14.66 -0.14 -22.31
N THR A 385 -13.52 0.11 -21.67
CA THR A 385 -12.83 1.40 -21.76
C THR A 385 -12.38 1.71 -23.19
N ARG A 386 -11.92 0.71 -23.94
CA ARG A 386 -11.56 0.88 -25.35
C ARG A 386 -12.78 1.27 -26.17
N ALA A 387 -13.88 0.53 -26.06
CA ALA A 387 -15.11 0.83 -26.80
C ALA A 387 -15.65 2.23 -26.50
N VAL A 388 -15.62 2.67 -25.23
CA VAL A 388 -15.98 4.04 -24.86
C VAL A 388 -15.03 5.07 -25.48
N SER A 389 -13.71 4.81 -25.42
CA SER A 389 -12.69 5.74 -25.91
C SER A 389 -12.67 5.86 -27.44
N ASP A 390 -13.15 4.85 -28.15
CA ASP A 390 -13.28 4.87 -29.61
C ASP A 390 -14.42 5.80 -30.07
N LEU A 391 -15.37 6.14 -29.17
CA LEU A 391 -16.51 7.00 -29.46
C LEU A 391 -16.37 8.40 -28.85
N VAL A 392 -15.81 8.51 -27.65
CA VAL A 392 -15.72 9.76 -26.89
C VAL A 392 -14.39 9.87 -26.18
N THR A 393 -13.76 11.04 -26.30
CA THR A 393 -12.56 11.39 -25.54
C THR A 393 -12.94 11.94 -24.17
N PHE A 394 -12.74 11.13 -23.13
CA PHE A 394 -12.87 11.54 -21.74
C PHE A 394 -11.52 11.85 -21.10
N ASN A 395 -11.50 12.76 -20.13
CA ASN A 395 -10.38 12.87 -19.22
C ASN A 395 -10.36 11.65 -18.25
N LYS A 396 -9.27 11.51 -17.47
CA LYS A 396 -9.07 10.35 -16.60
C LYS A 396 -10.16 10.17 -15.54
N GLU A 397 -10.66 11.27 -14.96
CA GLU A 397 -11.66 11.24 -13.91
C GLU A 397 -13.05 10.92 -14.46
N GLU A 398 -13.39 11.50 -15.61
CA GLU A 398 -14.64 11.22 -16.31
C GLU A 398 -14.71 9.76 -16.73
N LEU A 399 -13.64 9.23 -17.34
CA LEU A 399 -13.59 7.84 -17.76
C LEU A 399 -13.70 6.86 -16.59
N GLN A 400 -13.18 7.23 -15.42
CA GLN A 400 -13.39 6.47 -14.19
C GLN A 400 -14.86 6.48 -13.77
N LYS A 401 -15.53 7.64 -13.75
CA LYS A 401 -16.97 7.74 -13.44
C LYS A 401 -17.83 6.94 -14.42
N VAL A 402 -17.49 6.94 -15.71
CA VAL A 402 -18.17 6.14 -16.73
C VAL A 402 -18.06 4.65 -16.42
N ARG A 403 -16.86 4.16 -16.09
CA ARG A 403 -16.67 2.75 -15.67
C ARG A 403 -17.45 2.38 -14.41
N GLU A 404 -17.38 3.22 -13.38
CA GLU A 404 -18.09 2.98 -12.11
C GLU A 404 -19.61 2.96 -12.29
N THR A 405 -20.11 3.72 -13.28
CA THR A 405 -21.54 3.77 -13.62
C THR A 405 -21.98 2.54 -14.40
N ALA A 406 -21.12 2.02 -15.29
CA ALA A 406 -21.40 0.89 -16.16
C ALA A 406 -21.08 -0.49 -15.55
N GLU A 407 -20.39 -0.55 -14.40
CA GLU A 407 -20.08 -1.81 -13.72
C GLU A 407 -21.37 -2.56 -13.36
N LEU A 408 -21.53 -3.77 -13.90
CA LEU A 408 -22.66 -4.63 -13.60
C LEU A 408 -22.46 -5.33 -12.26
N PHE A 409 -23.55 -5.40 -11.51
CA PHE A 409 -23.62 -6.07 -10.22
C PHE A 409 -24.79 -7.07 -10.16
N GLU A 410 -25.92 -6.72 -10.79
CA GLU A 410 -27.14 -7.54 -10.89
C GLU A 410 -27.47 -8.34 -9.62
N VAL A 411 -28.17 -7.69 -8.69
CA VAL A 411 -28.63 -8.33 -7.46
C VAL A 411 -30.13 -8.11 -7.24
N GLY A 412 -30.84 -9.19 -6.93
CA GLY A 412 -32.17 -9.12 -6.34
C GLY A 412 -32.04 -9.13 -4.82
N ILE A 413 -32.64 -8.16 -4.13
CA ILE A 413 -32.68 -8.14 -2.66
C ILE A 413 -33.97 -8.84 -2.23
N SER A 414 -33.82 -9.95 -1.51
CA SER A 414 -34.91 -10.70 -0.89
C SER A 414 -34.80 -10.72 0.64
N ALA A 415 -35.89 -11.03 1.32
CA ALA A 415 -35.92 -11.24 2.77
C ALA A 415 -34.83 -12.22 3.23
N ASP A 416 -34.61 -13.32 2.50
CA ASP A 416 -33.58 -14.31 2.82
C ASP A 416 -32.15 -13.73 2.78
N ILE A 417 -31.86 -12.85 1.81
CA ILE A 417 -30.55 -12.18 1.69
C ILE A 417 -30.37 -11.17 2.83
N LEU A 418 -31.45 -10.48 3.21
CA LEU A 418 -31.45 -9.51 4.31
C LEU A 418 -31.24 -10.18 5.67
N GLU A 419 -31.68 -11.42 5.86
CA GLU A 419 -31.39 -12.21 7.08
C GLU A 419 -29.91 -12.62 7.18
N ILE A 420 -29.22 -12.79 6.05
CA ILE A 420 -27.78 -13.14 6.00
C ILE A 420 -26.91 -11.92 6.31
N ILE A 421 -27.41 -10.71 6.05
CA ILE A 421 -26.69 -9.47 6.35
C ILE A 421 -26.61 -9.31 7.88
N ASP A 422 -25.39 -9.26 8.40
CA ASP A 422 -25.13 -9.10 9.83
C ASP A 422 -25.70 -7.77 10.36
N ALA A 423 -26.91 -7.84 10.92
CA ALA A 423 -27.65 -6.70 11.43
C ALA A 423 -26.91 -5.96 12.58
N SER A 424 -25.96 -6.63 13.25
CA SER A 424 -25.19 -6.01 14.35
C SER A 424 -24.26 -4.88 13.89
N ARG A 425 -23.97 -4.80 12.58
CA ARG A 425 -23.13 -3.76 11.99
C ARG A 425 -23.87 -2.49 11.58
N TYR A 426 -25.19 -2.51 11.56
CA TYR A 426 -26.00 -1.40 11.08
C TYR A 426 -26.73 -0.74 12.26
N SER A 427 -26.87 0.58 12.22
CA SER A 427 -27.76 1.27 13.16
C SER A 427 -29.20 0.81 12.94
N GLY A 428 -30.09 1.05 13.92
CA GLY A 428 -31.51 0.72 13.76
C GLY A 428 -32.14 1.39 12.52
N ALA A 429 -31.75 2.63 12.21
CA ALA A 429 -32.22 3.35 11.03
C ALA A 429 -31.65 2.77 9.73
N GLN A 430 -30.38 2.34 9.73
CA GLN A 430 -29.76 1.69 8.58
C GLN A 430 -30.38 0.32 8.30
N ALA A 431 -30.60 -0.49 9.33
CA ALA A 431 -31.26 -1.79 9.22
C ALA A 431 -32.69 -1.65 8.67
N GLN A 432 -33.45 -0.65 9.14
CA GLN A 432 -34.79 -0.38 8.62
C GLN A 432 -34.80 0.08 7.16
N ALA A 433 -33.79 0.84 6.72
CA ALA A 433 -33.67 1.23 5.32
C ALA A 433 -33.31 0.02 4.43
N LEU A 434 -32.48 -0.91 4.92
CA LEU A 434 -32.15 -2.14 4.20
C LEU A 434 -33.36 -3.05 4.00
N THR A 435 -34.21 -3.23 5.02
CA THR A 435 -35.41 -4.07 4.89
C THR A 435 -36.42 -3.52 3.89
N LYS A 436 -36.47 -2.19 3.70
CA LYS A 436 -37.29 -1.53 2.67
C LYS A 436 -36.81 -1.76 1.23
N LEU A 437 -35.65 -2.40 1.04
CA LEU A 437 -35.19 -2.81 -0.28
C LEU A 437 -35.68 -4.20 -0.70
N ASP A 438 -36.38 -4.92 0.18
CA ASP A 438 -36.93 -6.24 -0.12
C ASP A 438 -37.80 -6.22 -1.39
N GLY A 439 -37.61 -7.23 -2.23
CA GLY A 439 -38.29 -7.38 -3.52
C GLY A 439 -37.74 -6.49 -4.64
N ARG A 440 -36.74 -5.64 -4.40
CA ARG A 440 -36.14 -4.79 -5.44
C ARG A 440 -34.96 -5.48 -6.12
N THR A 441 -34.80 -5.22 -7.41
CA THR A 441 -33.62 -5.65 -8.19
C THR A 441 -32.82 -4.44 -8.63
N PHE A 442 -31.50 -4.56 -8.57
CA PHE A 442 -30.56 -3.51 -8.94
C PHE A 442 -29.53 -4.07 -9.91
N GLN A 443 -29.25 -3.33 -10.99
CA GLN A 443 -28.25 -3.71 -11.97
C GLN A 443 -26.87 -3.17 -11.60
N HIS A 444 -26.81 -2.06 -10.86
CA HIS A 444 -25.57 -1.41 -10.49
C HIS A 444 -25.46 -1.10 -8.99
N LYS A 445 -24.24 -1.18 -8.43
CA LYS A 445 -23.96 -0.85 -7.02
C LYS A 445 -24.40 0.56 -6.62
N TRP A 446 -24.32 1.53 -7.53
CA TRP A 446 -24.73 2.91 -7.24
C TRP A 446 -26.25 3.07 -7.06
N GLU A 447 -27.07 2.22 -7.68
CA GLU A 447 -28.52 2.28 -7.52
C GLU A 447 -28.94 1.89 -6.10
N ILE A 448 -28.25 0.92 -5.50
CA ILE A 448 -28.43 0.52 -4.11
C ILE A 448 -28.08 1.70 -3.18
N ARG A 449 -26.98 2.42 -3.46
CA ARG A 449 -26.58 3.61 -2.67
C ARG A 449 -27.61 4.70 -2.74
N ASP A 450 -28.05 5.05 -3.94
CA ASP A 450 -29.04 6.10 -4.14
C ASP A 450 -30.35 5.74 -3.43
N ALA A 451 -30.82 4.49 -3.60
CA ALA A 451 -32.01 3.99 -2.93
C ALA A 451 -31.90 4.06 -1.39
N LEU A 452 -30.77 3.64 -0.82
CA LEU A 452 -30.54 3.72 0.63
C LEU A 452 -30.41 5.17 1.13
N ALA A 453 -29.77 6.03 0.36
CA ALA A 453 -29.63 7.46 0.67
C ALA A 453 -30.98 8.19 0.65
N GLU A 454 -31.93 7.76 -0.20
CA GLU A 454 -33.31 8.25 -0.19
C GLU A 454 -34.07 7.78 1.06
N LEU A 455 -33.83 6.55 1.51
CA LEU A 455 -34.52 5.94 2.64
C LEU A 455 -33.98 6.38 4.02
N SER A 456 -32.70 6.70 4.12
CA SER A 456 -32.07 7.15 5.36
C SER A 456 -30.94 8.15 5.13
N VAL A 457 -30.92 9.20 5.94
CA VAL A 457 -29.85 10.22 5.96
C VAL A 457 -28.51 9.61 6.37
N GLU A 458 -28.52 8.49 7.10
CA GLU A 458 -27.30 7.78 7.50
C GLU A 458 -26.56 7.11 6.34
N PHE A 459 -27.19 7.00 5.16
CA PHE A 459 -26.55 6.55 3.93
C PHE A 459 -26.15 7.70 2.99
N LYS A 460 -26.32 8.97 3.41
CA LYS A 460 -25.89 10.13 2.64
C LYS A 460 -24.44 10.48 2.92
N TYR A 461 -23.67 10.67 1.86
CA TYR A 461 -22.36 11.32 1.94
C TYR A 461 -22.52 12.77 2.40
N LYS A 462 -21.55 13.25 3.18
CA LYS A 462 -21.50 14.62 3.69
C LYS A 462 -20.34 15.35 3.01
N ALA A 463 -20.59 16.52 2.44
CA ALA A 463 -19.59 17.25 1.65
C ALA A 463 -18.26 17.46 2.40
N ASP A 464 -18.32 17.84 3.68
CA ASP A 464 -17.14 18.23 4.46
C ASP A 464 -16.72 17.22 5.55
N ASP A 465 -17.27 16.01 5.54
CA ASP A 465 -16.95 14.98 6.55
C ASP A 465 -16.30 13.75 5.91
N LYS A 466 -14.99 13.86 5.65
CA LYS A 466 -14.17 12.77 5.08
C LYS A 466 -14.17 11.53 5.97
N LYS A 467 -14.24 11.70 7.30
CA LYS A 467 -14.27 10.58 8.25
C LYS A 467 -15.58 9.81 8.13
N TRP A 468 -16.70 10.53 8.10
CA TRP A 468 -18.02 9.95 7.83
C TRP A 468 -18.06 9.25 6.48
N ASN A 469 -17.59 9.89 5.42
CA ASN A 469 -17.60 9.31 4.08
C ASN A 469 -16.71 8.07 3.97
N THR A 470 -15.59 8.02 4.70
CA THR A 470 -14.73 6.83 4.76
C THR A 470 -15.43 5.70 5.48
N HIS A 471 -16.04 5.96 6.63
CA HIS A 471 -16.82 4.97 7.36
C HIS A 471 -18.01 4.46 6.53
N LEU A 472 -18.72 5.35 5.85
CA LEU A 472 -19.83 4.99 4.98
C LEU A 472 -19.38 4.12 3.79
N ASN A 473 -18.19 4.38 3.23
CA ASN A 473 -17.60 3.50 2.24
C ASN A 473 -17.34 2.09 2.80
N GLU A 474 -16.87 1.97 4.04
CA GLU A 474 -16.68 0.66 4.68
C GLU A 474 -18.01 -0.09 4.85
N ILE A 475 -19.09 0.63 5.20
CA ILE A 475 -20.45 0.06 5.29
C ILE A 475 -20.89 -0.46 3.93
N PHE A 476 -20.79 0.35 2.86
CA PHE A 476 -21.19 -0.09 1.52
C PHE A 476 -20.35 -1.24 1.01
N GLN A 477 -19.03 -1.22 1.22
CA GLN A 477 -18.15 -2.35 0.85
C GLN A 477 -18.56 -3.63 1.56
N HIS A 478 -18.91 -3.54 2.85
CA HIS A 478 -19.43 -4.69 3.58
C HIS A 478 -20.77 -5.17 3.01
N LEU A 479 -21.71 -4.26 2.75
CA LEU A 479 -23.00 -4.60 2.16
C LEU A 479 -22.85 -5.35 0.83
N TYR A 480 -22.07 -4.81 -0.11
CA TYR A 480 -21.85 -5.48 -1.40
C TYR A 480 -21.20 -6.85 -1.24
N SER A 481 -20.26 -6.99 -0.30
CA SER A 481 -19.63 -8.29 -0.05
C SER A 481 -20.59 -9.35 0.49
N GLN A 482 -21.69 -8.96 1.14
CA GLN A 482 -22.74 -9.91 1.55
C GLN A 482 -23.69 -10.20 0.40
N LEU A 483 -24.02 -9.18 -0.41
CA LEU A 483 -24.88 -9.31 -1.58
C LEU A 483 -24.25 -10.14 -2.72
N GLU A 484 -22.91 -10.28 -2.75
CA GLU A 484 -22.19 -11.16 -3.69
C GLU A 484 -22.15 -12.65 -3.27
N LYS A 485 -22.59 -12.99 -2.06
CA LYS A 485 -22.60 -14.38 -1.55
C LYS A 485 -23.90 -15.06 -1.90
#